data_AF-A0A926GHU1-F1
#
_entry.id   AF-A0A926GHU1-F1
#
_cell.length_a   1.000
_cell.length_b   1.000
_cell.length_c   1.000
_cell.angle_alpha   90.00
_cell.angle_beta   90.00
_cell.angle_gamma   90.00
#
_symmetry.space_group_name_H-M   'P 1'
#
loop_
_entity.id
_entity.type
_entity.pdbx_description
1 polymer ?
#
loop_
_entity_poly.entity_id
_entity_poly.type
_entity_poly.pdbx_seq_one_letter_code
_entity_poly.pdbx_strand_id
1 'polypeptide(L)'
;MANLADEYGTDVEVYIKALTTTIHADTPTGAPAKLHGLLEQLGLERHEYPTGAPLYIWHTVPEHLDADEQKRLATRAIPALLLAGYEVNCTPDIFDEATYRQAVHDVRTRAARPAAQHPAPASSPSRPSPARRTP
;
A
#
# COMPACT_ATOMS: atom_id res chain seq x y z
N MET A 1 -18.80 6.36 16.58
CA MET A 1 -18.92 5.14 15.73
C MET A 1 -17.55 4.51 15.75
N ALA A 2 -17.42 3.28 16.23
CA ALA A 2 -16.18 2.54 16.11
C ALA A 2 -16.05 2.09 14.65
N ASN A 3 -14.86 2.20 14.06
CA ASN A 3 -14.57 1.56 12.78
C ASN A 3 -14.45 0.04 12.99
N LEU A 4 -14.63 -0.75 11.92
CA LEU A 4 -14.72 -2.21 12.04
C LEU A 4 -13.45 -2.84 12.62
N ALA A 5 -12.28 -2.27 12.36
CA ALA A 5 -11.02 -2.77 12.91
C ALA A 5 -10.94 -2.60 14.44
N ASP A 6 -11.50 -1.52 14.99
CA ASP A 6 -11.65 -1.37 16.45
C ASP A 6 -12.66 -2.37 17.03
N GLU A 7 -13.69 -2.73 16.27
CA GLU A 7 -14.73 -3.67 16.69
C GLU A 7 -14.23 -5.13 16.69
N TYR A 8 -13.49 -5.53 15.66
CA TYR A 8 -12.95 -6.88 15.51
C TYR A 8 -11.57 -7.06 16.14
N GLY A 9 -10.88 -5.98 16.51
CA GLY A 9 -9.57 -6.02 17.14
C GLY A 9 -8.42 -6.39 16.19
N THR A 10 -8.57 -6.13 14.89
CA THR A 10 -7.53 -6.35 13.88
C THR A 10 -6.85 -5.04 13.47
N ASP A 11 -5.72 -5.13 12.79
CA ASP A 11 -5.02 -3.95 12.28
C ASP A 11 -5.64 -3.43 10.97
N VAL A 12 -6.23 -4.31 10.16
CA VAL A 12 -6.89 -3.96 8.89
C VAL A 12 -8.13 -4.83 8.64
N GLU A 13 -9.26 -4.18 8.39
CA GLU A 13 -10.51 -4.81 7.97
C GLU A 13 -10.81 -4.50 6.50
N VAL A 14 -10.83 -5.54 5.66
CA VAL A 14 -11.13 -5.42 4.23
C VAL A 14 -12.54 -5.92 3.93
N TYR A 15 -13.43 -5.03 3.49
CA TYR A 15 -14.84 -5.32 3.28
C TYR A 15 -15.45 -4.50 2.13
N ILE A 16 -16.55 -4.98 1.55
CA ILE A 16 -17.35 -4.18 0.62
C ILE A 16 -18.35 -3.39 1.44
N LYS A 17 -18.35 -2.07 1.31
CA LYS A 17 -19.32 -1.25 2.04
C LYS A 17 -20.73 -1.52 1.50
N ALA A 18 -21.67 -1.80 2.40
CA ALA A 18 -23.03 -2.16 2.04
C ALA A 18 -23.66 -1.16 1.07
N LEU A 19 -24.38 -1.68 0.07
CA LEU A 19 -25.03 -0.91 -1.00
C LEU A 19 -24.06 -0.14 -1.93
N THR A 20 -22.76 -0.43 -1.83
CA THR A 20 -21.74 0.08 -2.76
C THR A 20 -20.98 -1.08 -3.38
N THR A 21 -20.15 -0.78 -4.38
CA THR A 21 -19.17 -1.73 -4.93
C THR A 21 -17.76 -1.45 -4.42
N THR A 22 -17.57 -0.37 -3.66
CA THR A 22 -16.26 0.07 -3.19
C THR A 22 -15.77 -0.83 -2.07
N ILE A 23 -14.58 -1.39 -2.25
CA ILE A 23 -13.87 -2.11 -1.20
C ILE A 23 -13.18 -1.12 -0.28
N HIS A 24 -13.49 -1.20 1.00
CA HIS A 24 -12.87 -0.45 2.09
C HIS A 24 -11.77 -1.27 2.77
N ALA A 25 -10.77 -0.56 3.26
CA ALA A 25 -9.76 -1.06 4.18
C ALA A 25 -9.70 -0.11 5.40
N ASP A 26 -10.38 -0.53 6.46
CA ASP A 26 -10.43 0.22 7.72
C ASP A 26 -9.26 -0.17 8.62
N THR A 27 -8.72 0.79 9.34
CA THR A 27 -7.63 0.61 10.32
C THR A 27 -8.06 1.14 11.68
N PRO A 28 -7.60 0.59 12.81
CA PRO A 28 -8.02 1.00 14.14
C PRO A 28 -7.79 2.50 14.40
N THR A 29 -8.54 3.07 15.33
CA THR A 29 -8.36 4.47 15.71
C THR A 29 -6.94 4.69 16.25
N GLY A 30 -6.21 5.64 15.68
CA GLY A 30 -4.82 5.89 16.04
C GLY A 30 -3.81 4.90 15.44
N ALA A 31 -4.20 4.18 14.38
CA ALA A 31 -3.31 3.36 13.59
C ALA A 31 -1.99 4.09 13.24
N PRO A 32 -0.85 3.37 13.21
CA PRO A 32 0.43 4.00 12.97
C PRO A 32 0.50 4.58 11.55
N ALA A 33 1.13 5.75 11.40
CA ALA A 33 1.31 6.38 10.08
C ALA A 33 1.98 5.46 9.05
N LYS A 34 2.82 4.53 9.51
CA LYS A 34 3.46 3.50 8.67
C LYS A 34 2.45 2.55 8.03
N LEU A 35 1.35 2.21 8.72
CA LEU A 35 0.29 1.36 8.17
C LEU A 35 -0.46 2.10 7.05
N HIS A 36 -0.84 3.36 7.27
CA HIS A 36 -1.48 4.18 6.23
C HIS A 36 -0.58 4.31 4.99
N GLY A 37 0.70 4.66 5.20
CA GLY A 37 1.66 4.74 4.10
C GLY A 37 1.88 3.40 3.38
N LEU A 38 1.73 2.26 4.07
CA LEU A 38 1.79 0.95 3.44
C LEU A 38 0.55 0.68 2.57
N LEU A 39 -0.65 1.00 3.05
CA LEU A 39 -1.89 0.87 2.27
C LEU A 39 -1.83 1.70 0.99
N GLU A 40 -1.34 2.94 1.08
CA GLU A 40 -1.12 3.81 -0.08
C GLU A 40 -0.10 3.21 -1.07
N GLN A 41 1.01 2.65 -0.58
CA GLN A 41 2.00 1.96 -1.43
C GLN A 41 1.46 0.70 -2.10
N LEU A 42 0.45 0.06 -1.51
CA LEU A 42 -0.21 -1.12 -2.07
C LEU A 42 -1.27 -0.75 -3.13
N GLY A 43 -1.53 0.56 -3.30
CA GLY A 43 -2.42 1.11 -4.32
C GLY A 43 -3.81 1.45 -3.81
N LEU A 44 -4.02 1.48 -2.47
CA LEU A 44 -5.26 1.98 -1.90
C LEU A 44 -5.26 3.51 -1.83
N GLU A 45 -6.43 4.10 -2.02
CA GLU A 45 -6.64 5.54 -1.90
C GLU A 45 -6.95 5.88 -0.46
N ARG A 46 -6.15 6.80 0.10
CA ARG A 46 -6.39 7.35 1.42
C ARG A 46 -7.45 8.45 1.35
N HIS A 47 -8.40 8.37 2.26
CA HIS A 47 -9.40 9.39 2.51
C HIS A 47 -9.31 9.86 3.94
N GLU A 48 -9.57 11.14 4.16
CA GLU A 48 -9.45 11.73 5.49
C GLU A 48 -10.48 12.83 5.74
N TYR A 49 -10.99 12.90 6.97
CA TYR A 49 -11.99 13.89 7.35
C TYR A 49 -11.86 14.35 8.82
N PRO A 50 -11.87 15.66 9.12
CA PRO A 50 -11.74 16.77 8.16
C PRO A 50 -10.31 16.82 7.59
N THR A 51 -10.17 17.29 6.34
CA THR A 51 -8.87 17.38 5.66
C THR A 51 -7.89 18.26 6.43
N GLY A 52 -6.64 17.81 6.56
CA GLY A 52 -5.56 18.55 7.24
C GLY A 52 -5.49 18.42 8.77
N ALA A 53 -6.60 18.04 9.42
CA ALA A 53 -6.63 17.67 10.83
C ALA A 53 -7.57 16.47 11.03
N PRO A 54 -7.23 15.31 10.43
CA PRO A 54 -8.19 14.24 10.24
C PRO A 54 -8.52 13.55 11.56
N LEU A 55 -9.82 13.48 11.83
CA LEU A 55 -10.40 12.69 12.91
C LEU A 55 -10.69 11.27 12.44
N TYR A 56 -10.94 11.12 11.13
CA TYR A 56 -11.22 9.85 10.47
C TYR A 56 -10.29 9.70 9.30
N ILE A 57 -9.61 8.55 9.23
CA ILE A 57 -8.81 8.13 8.09
C ILE A 57 -9.33 6.76 7.69
N TRP A 58 -9.67 6.59 6.41
CA TRP A 58 -10.04 5.29 5.85
C TRP A 58 -9.37 5.13 4.49
N HIS A 59 -9.24 3.89 4.05
CA HIS A 59 -8.69 3.60 2.74
C HIS A 59 -9.73 2.89 1.89
N THR A 60 -9.72 3.16 0.59
CA THR A 60 -10.54 2.43 -0.37
C THR A 60 -9.67 1.89 -1.48
N VAL A 61 -10.12 0.80 -2.09
CA VAL A 61 -9.60 0.43 -3.41
C VAL A 61 -10.09 1.50 -4.41
N PRO A 62 -9.28 1.90 -5.40
CA PRO A 62 -9.67 2.96 -6.32
C PRO A 62 -10.99 2.64 -7.02
N GLU A 63 -11.97 3.55 -6.89
CA GLU A 63 -13.35 3.31 -7.33
C GLU A 63 -13.49 3.23 -8.86
N HIS A 64 -12.49 3.75 -9.59
CA HIS A 64 -12.46 3.73 -11.05
C HIS A 64 -12.12 2.34 -11.63
N LEU A 65 -11.66 1.41 -10.81
CA LEU A 65 -11.39 0.03 -11.20
C LEU A 65 -12.69 -0.78 -11.26
N ASP A 66 -12.77 -1.74 -12.17
CA ASP A 66 -13.88 -2.69 -12.19
C ASP A 66 -13.86 -3.61 -10.95
N ALA A 67 -15.00 -4.24 -10.66
CA ALA A 67 -15.16 -5.02 -9.43
C ALA A 67 -14.13 -6.17 -9.30
N ASP A 68 -13.76 -6.83 -10.40
CA ASP A 68 -12.78 -7.92 -10.34
C ASP A 68 -11.38 -7.36 -10.12
N GLU A 69 -11.04 -6.23 -10.73
CA GLU A 69 -9.78 -5.54 -10.50
C GLU A 69 -9.68 -4.98 -9.07
N GLN A 70 -10.78 -4.48 -8.51
CA GLN A 70 -10.82 -4.08 -7.12
C GLN A 70 -10.51 -5.25 -6.18
N LYS A 71 -11.15 -6.41 -6.40
CA LYS A 71 -10.91 -7.64 -5.61
C LYS A 71 -9.47 -8.13 -5.74
N ARG A 72 -8.91 -8.10 -6.95
CA ARG A 72 -7.51 -8.47 -7.18
C ARG A 72 -6.57 -7.54 -6.42
N LEU A 73 -6.78 -6.23 -6.46
CA LEU A 73 -5.95 -5.27 -5.74
C LEU A 73 -6.03 -5.49 -4.23
N ALA A 74 -7.26 -5.57 -3.69
CA ALA A 74 -7.50 -5.84 -2.27
C ALA A 74 -6.81 -7.14 -1.82
N THR A 75 -6.98 -8.22 -2.57
CA THR A 75 -6.40 -9.52 -2.23
C THR A 75 -4.87 -9.51 -2.33
N ARG A 76 -4.31 -8.82 -3.33
CA ARG A 76 -2.85 -8.66 -3.50
C ARG A 76 -2.20 -7.88 -2.34
N ALA A 77 -2.94 -6.99 -1.69
CA ALA A 77 -2.45 -6.22 -0.55
C ALA A 77 -2.24 -7.09 0.70
N ILE A 78 -3.04 -8.16 0.88
CA ILE A 78 -3.07 -8.97 2.10
C ILE A 78 -1.70 -9.57 2.44
N PRO A 79 -0.97 -10.28 1.53
CA PRO A 79 0.33 -10.86 1.87
C PRO A 79 1.38 -9.85 2.31
N ALA A 80 1.34 -8.63 1.75
CA ALA A 80 2.29 -7.58 2.11
C ALA A 80 2.02 -7.02 3.51
N LEU A 81 0.74 -6.85 3.87
CA LEU A 81 0.33 -6.45 5.22
C LEU A 81 0.70 -7.52 6.26
N LEU A 82 0.42 -8.79 5.97
CA LEU A 82 0.80 -9.92 6.83
C LEU A 82 2.33 -10.02 7.00
N LEU A 83 3.11 -9.83 5.93
CA LEU A 83 4.57 -9.82 6.01
C LEU A 83 5.08 -8.66 6.87
N ALA A 84 4.40 -7.52 6.83
CA ALA A 84 4.73 -6.36 7.67
C ALA A 84 4.34 -6.54 9.15
N GLY A 85 3.68 -7.64 9.50
CA GLY A 85 3.31 -8.02 10.86
C GLY A 85 1.94 -7.52 11.31
N TYR A 86 1.10 -7.06 10.38
CA TYR A 86 -0.26 -6.60 10.70
C TYR A 86 -1.27 -7.75 10.62
N GLU A 87 -2.23 -7.75 11.54
CA GLU A 87 -3.38 -8.64 11.51
C GLU A 87 -4.44 -8.13 10.53
N VAL A 88 -4.77 -8.94 9.53
CA VAL A 88 -5.69 -8.55 8.46
C VAL A 88 -6.87 -9.51 8.42
N ASN A 89 -8.07 -8.96 8.44
CA ASN A 89 -9.29 -9.70 8.15
C ASN A 89 -9.86 -9.25 6.79
N CYS A 90 -10.46 -10.20 6.07
CA CYS A 90 -11.00 -9.94 4.74
C CYS A 90 -12.32 -10.70 4.55
N THR A 91 -13.33 -9.99 4.05
CA THR A 91 -14.61 -10.60 3.71
C THR A 91 -14.40 -11.67 2.60
N PRO A 92 -14.95 -12.89 2.75
CA PRO A 92 -14.70 -13.98 1.80
C PRO A 92 -15.02 -13.65 0.34
N ASP A 93 -16.03 -12.81 0.09
CA ASP A 93 -16.47 -12.42 -1.26
C ASP A 93 -15.44 -11.57 -2.03
N ILE A 94 -14.46 -11.01 -1.33
CA ILE A 94 -13.38 -10.19 -1.88
C ILE A 94 -12.15 -11.04 -2.20
N PHE A 95 -11.96 -12.13 -1.46
CA PHE A 95 -10.74 -12.91 -1.47
C PHE A 95 -10.63 -13.77 -2.74
N ASP A 96 -9.63 -13.47 -3.57
CA ASP A 96 -9.27 -14.26 -4.74
C ASP A 96 -8.04 -15.14 -4.47
N GLU A 97 -8.25 -16.45 -4.30
CA GLU A 97 -7.19 -17.38 -3.89
C GLU A 97 -6.00 -17.41 -4.88
N ALA A 98 -6.27 -17.33 -6.19
CA ALA A 98 -5.24 -17.36 -7.21
C ALA A 98 -4.32 -16.12 -7.12
N THR A 99 -4.93 -14.94 -6.97
CA THR A 99 -4.24 -13.67 -6.78
C THR A 99 -3.46 -13.65 -5.47
N TYR A 100 -4.03 -14.20 -4.38
CA TYR A 100 -3.33 -14.30 -3.10
C TYR A 100 -2.05 -15.14 -3.23
N ARG A 101 -2.14 -16.33 -3.84
CA ARG A 101 -0.99 -17.22 -4.04
C ARG A 101 0.10 -16.55 -4.88
N GLN A 102 -0.28 -15.85 -5.94
CA GLN A 102 0.65 -15.10 -6.78
C GLN A 102 1.32 -13.97 -5.98
N ALA A 103 0.55 -13.20 -5.23
CA ALA A 103 1.07 -12.12 -4.39
C ALA A 103 2.03 -12.62 -3.30
N VAL A 104 1.76 -13.78 -2.68
CA VAL A 104 2.69 -14.42 -1.74
C VAL A 104 4.01 -14.77 -2.42
N HIS A 105 3.96 -15.31 -3.65
CA HIS A 105 5.16 -15.63 -4.40
C HIS A 105 5.97 -14.36 -4.74
N ASP A 106 5.31 -13.29 -5.18
CA ASP A 106 5.95 -12.02 -5.52
C ASP A 106 6.60 -11.35 -4.29
N VAL A 107 5.90 -11.35 -3.16
CA VAL A 107 6.43 -10.82 -1.90
C VAL A 107 7.64 -11.62 -1.43
N ARG A 108 7.61 -12.96 -1.54
CA ARG A 108 8.75 -13.82 -1.19
C ARG A 108 9.95 -13.61 -2.11
N THR A 109 9.73 -13.52 -3.42
CA THR A 109 10.83 -13.28 -4.39
C THR A 109 11.45 -11.90 -4.20
N ARG A 110 10.64 -10.88 -3.88
CA ARG A 110 11.14 -9.53 -3.55
C ARG A 110 11.93 -9.51 -2.24
N ALA A 111 11.49 -10.24 -1.22
CA ALA A 111 12.21 -10.36 0.05
C ALA A 111 13.54 -11.14 -0.11
N ALA A 112 13.56 -12.16 -0.98
CA ALA A 112 14.77 -12.93 -1.30
C ALA A 112 15.79 -12.16 -2.16
N ARG A 113 15.38 -11.05 -2.79
CA ARG A 113 16.26 -10.08 -3.43
C ARG A 113 16.58 -8.95 -2.44
N PRO A 114 17.64 -9.05 -1.61
CA PRO A 114 18.17 -7.85 -0.99
C PRO A 114 18.55 -6.89 -2.11
N ALA A 115 18.19 -5.61 -1.95
CA ALA A 115 18.29 -4.55 -2.95
C ALA A 115 19.59 -4.60 -3.76
N ALA A 116 19.58 -5.34 -4.86
CA ALA A 116 20.62 -5.27 -5.87
C ALA A 116 20.32 -4.02 -6.70
N GLN A 117 21.12 -2.98 -6.45
CA GLN A 117 21.54 -1.99 -7.43
C GLN A 117 20.52 -0.91 -7.79
N HIS A 118 20.53 0.17 -7.01
CA HIS A 118 20.58 1.49 -7.63
C HIS A 118 22.05 1.68 -8.06
N PRO A 119 22.42 1.59 -9.36
CA PRO A 119 23.69 2.16 -9.77
C PRO A 119 23.56 3.67 -9.58
N ALA A 120 24.28 4.21 -8.60
CA ALA A 120 24.49 5.64 -8.50
C ALA A 120 25.01 6.13 -9.87
N PRO A 121 24.46 7.20 -10.47
CA PRO A 121 25.07 7.77 -11.65
C PRO A 121 26.49 8.21 -11.25
N ALA A 122 27.49 7.59 -11.87
CA ALA A 122 28.88 7.91 -11.65
C ALA A 122 29.09 9.41 -11.91
N SER A 123 29.50 10.14 -10.88
CA SER A 123 29.92 11.52 -11.02
C SER A 123 31.11 11.57 -11.99
N SER A 124 30.86 12.11 -13.17
CA SER A 124 31.88 12.38 -14.18
C SER A 124 33.01 13.22 -13.58
N PRO A 125 34.30 12.87 -13.79
CA PRO A 125 35.40 13.67 -13.27
C PRO A 125 35.47 15.01 -13.99
N SER A 126 35.49 16.10 -13.21
CA SER A 126 35.67 17.48 -13.65
C SER A 126 36.92 17.63 -14.51
N ARG A 127 36.73 18.03 -15.77
CA ARG A 127 37.82 18.36 -16.70
C ARG A 127 38.43 19.72 -16.31
N PRO A 128 39.75 19.84 -16.11
CA PRO A 128 40.37 21.12 -15.83
C PRO A 128 40.39 22.01 -17.09
N SER A 129 40.03 23.28 -16.91
CA SER A 129 40.05 24.33 -17.93
C SER A 129 41.48 24.67 -18.39
N PRO A 130 41.77 24.76 -19.70
CA PRO A 130 43.02 25.34 -20.17
C PRO A 130 42.91 26.86 -20.18
N ALA A 131 43.81 27.50 -19.42
CA ALA A 131 43.96 28.95 -19.36
C ALA A 131 44.51 29.50 -20.68
N ARG A 132 43.83 30.54 -21.17
CA ARG A 132 44.23 31.47 -22.23
C ARG A 132 45.64 32.03 -21.99
N ARG A 133 46.52 31.97 -23.00
CA ARG A 133 47.64 32.91 -23.17
C ARG A 133 47.85 33.27 -24.64
N THR A 134 47.63 34.54 -24.94
CA THR A 134 48.28 35.32 -26.01
C THR A 134 49.56 35.94 -25.41
N PRO A 135 50.60 36.22 -26.20
CA PRO A 135 50.65 37.45 -27.02
C PRO A 135 50.87 37.18 -28.50
#